data_AF-A0A5J4PSC3-F1
#
_entry.id   AF-A0A5J4PSC3-F1
#
_cell.length_a   1.000
_cell.length_b   1.000
_cell.length_c   1.000
_cell.angle_alpha   90.00
_cell.angle_beta   90.00
_cell.angle_gamma   90.00
#
_symmetry.space_group_name_H-M   'P 1'
#
loop_
_entity.id
_entity.type
_entity.pdbx_description
1 polymer ?
#
loop_
_entity_poly.entity_id
_entity_poly.type
_entity_poly.pdbx_seq_one_letter_code
_entity_poly.pdbx_strand_id
1 'polypeptide(L)'
;VSVGVVAPLAVNSVAVGMASALGQTNYDDFAVSMLPRLVFLAQLALPAQQLPTLLNAFIDLRISSKRIQSFLNRDTLTGRLQSEETRPQKNDIAIEVENCSFIWPGSRESNKDRKQSFKLSQKQSSSKSQKSTNFSLQNISLSIPCGSLTVIIGEVGCGKSSLCSALLGEMQQT
;
A
#
# COMPACT_ATOMS: atom_id res chain seq x y z
N VAL A 1 -24.38 -10.71 -25.24
CA VAL A 1 -24.84 -9.52 -26.02
C VAL A 1 -25.05 -8.41 -25.01
N SER A 2 -24.15 -7.42 -24.99
CA SER A 2 -24.08 -6.42 -23.93
C SER A 2 -25.39 -5.64 -23.82
N VAL A 3 -25.90 -5.48 -22.59
CA VAL A 3 -27.05 -4.62 -22.24
C VAL A 3 -26.96 -3.25 -22.94
N GLY A 4 -25.71 -2.78 -23.05
CA GLY A 4 -25.11 -2.05 -24.17
C GLY A 4 -25.97 -1.68 -25.38
N VAL A 5 -26.15 -2.69 -26.23
CA VAL A 5 -26.71 -2.63 -27.58
C VAL A 5 -28.21 -2.85 -27.56
N VAL A 6 -28.72 -3.51 -26.52
CA VAL A 6 -30.15 -3.86 -26.39
C VAL A 6 -30.98 -2.66 -25.94
N ALA A 7 -30.43 -1.78 -25.10
CA ALA A 7 -31.15 -0.61 -24.60
C ALA A 7 -31.59 0.39 -25.70
N PRO A 8 -30.73 0.79 -26.66
CA PRO A 8 -31.15 1.66 -27.77
C PRO A 8 -32.21 1.00 -28.66
N LEU A 9 -32.05 -0.29 -28.98
CA LEU A 9 -33.03 -1.02 -29.82
C LEU A 9 -34.39 -1.16 -29.12
N ALA A 10 -34.40 -1.37 -27.81
CA ALA A 10 -35.62 -1.43 -26.99
C ALA A 10 -36.30 -0.06 -26.89
N VAL A 11 -35.54 1.03 -26.77
CA VAL A 11 -36.10 2.40 -26.79
C VAL A 11 -36.71 2.70 -28.16
N ASN A 12 -36.07 2.25 -29.24
CA ASN A 12 -36.59 2.40 -30.60
C ASN A 12 -37.88 1.63 -30.82
N SER A 13 -37.98 0.39 -30.33
CA SER A 13 -39.20 -0.41 -30.45
C SER A 13 -40.35 0.16 -29.61
N VAL A 14 -40.08 0.64 -28.40
CA VAL A 14 -41.09 1.29 -27.54
C VAL A 14 -41.56 2.62 -28.13
N ALA A 15 -40.65 3.44 -28.68
CA ALA A 15 -40.97 4.71 -29.31
C ALA A 15 -41.88 4.54 -30.54
N VAL A 16 -41.58 3.56 -31.39
CA VAL A 16 -42.41 3.21 -32.56
C VAL A 16 -43.75 2.62 -32.13
N GLY A 17 -43.77 1.76 -31.11
CA GLY A 17 -45.00 1.19 -30.56
C GLY A 17 -45.93 2.24 -29.95
N MET A 18 -45.38 3.21 -29.22
CA MET A 18 -46.14 4.31 -28.61
C MET A 18 -46.71 5.26 -29.66
N ALA A 19 -45.95 5.55 -30.72
CA ALA A 19 -46.42 6.34 -31.85
C ALA A 19 -47.54 5.65 -32.62
N SER A 20 -47.44 4.33 -32.82
CA SER A 20 -48.49 3.52 -33.44
C SER A 20 -49.76 3.43 -32.59
N ALA A 21 -49.64 3.45 -31.26
CA ALA A 21 -50.78 3.35 -30.34
C ALA A 21 -51.58 4.66 -30.19
N LEU A 22 -50.93 5.82 -30.41
CA LEU A 22 -51.56 7.14 -30.28
C LEU A 22 -52.29 7.62 -31.54
N GLY A 23 -52.36 6.79 -32.60
CA GLY A 23 -53.20 7.05 -33.79
C GLY A 23 -52.80 8.29 -34.61
N GLN A 24 -51.59 8.83 -34.44
CA GLN A 24 -51.07 9.96 -35.21
C GLN A 24 -50.60 9.44 -36.58
N THR A 25 -51.43 9.63 -37.61
CA THR A 25 -51.22 9.12 -38.98
C THR A 25 -50.24 9.95 -39.83
N ASN A 26 -49.58 10.97 -39.27
CA ASN A 26 -48.59 11.78 -39.98
C ASN A 26 -47.18 11.25 -39.71
N TYR A 27 -46.81 10.19 -40.43
CA TYR A 27 -45.48 9.58 -40.38
C TYR A 27 -44.34 10.58 -40.66
N ASP A 28 -44.61 11.62 -41.46
CA ASP A 28 -43.61 12.61 -41.86
C ASP A 28 -43.20 13.55 -40.71
N ASP A 29 -44.14 14.03 -39.90
CA ASP A 29 -43.85 14.93 -38.77
C ASP A 29 -43.23 14.17 -37.57
N PHE A 30 -43.64 12.91 -37.39
CA PHE A 30 -43.01 12.00 -36.44
C PHE A 30 -41.55 11.69 -36.82
N ALA A 31 -41.28 11.41 -38.10
CA ALA A 31 -39.94 11.12 -38.57
C ALA A 31 -38.99 12.33 -38.38
N VAL A 32 -39.46 13.54 -38.70
CA VAL A 32 -38.65 14.76 -38.60
C VAL A 32 -38.36 15.15 -37.15
N SER A 33 -39.30 14.96 -36.23
CA SER A 33 -39.15 15.41 -34.84
C SER A 33 -38.59 14.35 -33.88
N MET A 34 -38.93 13.07 -34.08
CA MET A 34 -38.62 11.98 -33.14
C MET A 34 -37.28 11.29 -33.47
N LEU A 35 -36.99 11.03 -34.75
CA LEU A 35 -35.79 10.28 -35.16
C LEU A 35 -34.49 10.97 -34.73
N PRO A 36 -34.31 12.30 -34.87
CA PRO A 36 -33.08 12.96 -34.42
C PRO A 36 -32.88 12.87 -32.90
N ARG A 37 -33.95 12.92 -32.11
CA ARG A 37 -33.91 12.79 -30.63
C ARG A 37 -33.47 11.40 -30.22
N LEU A 38 -33.94 10.41 -30.95
CA LEU A 38 -33.66 9.00 -30.73
C LEU A 38 -32.23 8.62 -31.15
N VAL A 39 -31.76 9.17 -32.28
CA VAL A 39 -30.36 9.08 -32.70
C VAL A 39 -29.44 9.75 -31.68
N PHE A 40 -29.79 10.94 -31.18
CA PHE A 40 -29.04 11.62 -30.13
C PHE A 40 -28.99 10.81 -28.82
N LEU A 41 -30.10 10.20 -28.41
CA LEU A 41 -30.16 9.33 -27.24
C LEU A 41 -29.25 8.10 -27.41
N ALA A 42 -29.25 7.50 -28.60
CA ALA A 42 -28.35 6.38 -28.90
C ALA A 42 -26.86 6.79 -28.87
N GLN A 43 -26.53 8.01 -29.33
CA GLN A 43 -25.17 8.55 -29.25
C GLN A 43 -24.73 8.83 -27.80
N LEU A 44 -25.65 9.17 -26.91
CA LEU A 44 -25.37 9.33 -25.48
C LEU A 44 -25.32 8.02 -24.68
N ALA A 45 -25.86 6.92 -25.22
CA ALA A 45 -25.88 5.63 -24.53
C ALA A 45 -24.47 5.06 -24.32
N LEU A 46 -23.56 5.23 -25.29
CA LEU A 46 -22.17 4.75 -25.19
C LEU A 46 -21.36 5.45 -24.08
N PRO A 47 -21.30 6.80 -24.01
CA PRO A 47 -20.60 7.46 -22.90
C PRO A 47 -21.28 7.20 -21.55
N ALA A 48 -22.61 7.06 -21.51
CA ALA A 48 -23.32 6.70 -20.30
C ALA A 48 -22.92 5.32 -19.75
N GLN A 49 -22.56 4.38 -20.62
CA GLN A 49 -22.07 3.05 -20.22
C GLN A 49 -20.62 3.06 -19.75
N GLN A 50 -19.82 4.01 -20.20
CA GLN A 50 -18.43 4.16 -19.77
C GLN A 50 -18.30 4.89 -18.42
N LEU A 51 -19.32 5.64 -18.00
CA LEU A 51 -19.31 6.38 -16.74
C LEU A 51 -19.01 5.51 -15.49
N PRO A 52 -19.65 4.34 -15.29
CA PRO A 52 -19.33 3.47 -14.17
C PRO A 52 -17.88 2.95 -14.22
N THR A 53 -17.38 2.62 -15.41
CA THR A 53 -15.99 2.18 -15.60
C THR A 53 -15.00 3.28 -15.25
N LEU A 54 -15.28 4.53 -15.63
CA LEU A 54 -14.46 5.69 -15.27
C LEU A 54 -14.47 5.96 -13.76
N LEU A 55 -15.62 5.79 -13.10
CA LEU A 55 -15.70 5.91 -11.64
C LEU A 55 -14.82 4.87 -10.94
N ASN A 56 -14.85 3.62 -11.39
CA ASN A 56 -13.98 2.58 -10.85
C ASN A 56 -12.50 2.90 -11.11
N ALA A 57 -12.15 3.29 -12.35
CA ALA A 57 -10.79 3.69 -12.69
C ALA A 57 -10.29 4.89 -11.86
N PHE A 58 -11.17 5.83 -11.53
CA PHE A 58 -10.83 6.97 -10.68
C PHE A 58 -10.59 6.54 -9.23
N ILE A 59 -11.38 5.61 -8.69
CA ILE A 59 -11.17 5.03 -7.37
C ILE A 59 -9.81 4.32 -7.31
N ASP A 60 -9.52 3.49 -8.31
CA ASP A 60 -8.26 2.75 -8.41
C ASP A 60 -7.06 3.69 -8.53
N LEU A 61 -7.18 4.74 -9.35
CA LEU A 61 -6.16 5.79 -9.48
C LEU A 61 -5.91 6.49 -8.14
N ARG A 62 -6.97 6.84 -7.41
CA ARG A 62 -6.86 7.49 -6.09
C ARG A 62 -6.17 6.59 -5.08
N ILE A 63 -6.45 5.30 -5.08
CA ILE A 63 -5.80 4.33 -4.19
C ILE A 63 -4.32 4.17 -4.56
N SER A 64 -4.02 3.98 -5.84
CA SER A 64 -2.64 3.85 -6.33
C SER A 64 -1.80 5.09 -6.03
N SER A 65 -2.36 6.28 -6.29
CA SER A 65 -1.71 7.56 -5.99
C SER A 65 -1.38 7.70 -4.49
N LYS A 66 -2.29 7.29 -3.59
CA LYS A 66 -2.02 7.24 -2.15
C LYS A 66 -0.89 6.27 -1.79
N ARG A 67 -0.83 5.10 -2.44
CA ARG A 67 0.24 4.11 -2.21
C ARG A 67 1.61 4.61 -2.66
N ILE A 68 1.68 5.30 -3.81
CA ILE A 68 2.92 5.89 -4.30
C ILE A 68 3.37 7.02 -3.36
N GLN A 69 2.42 7.87 -2.95
CA GLN A 69 2.70 8.94 -1.98
C GLN A 69 3.23 8.38 -0.66
N SER A 70 2.61 7.31 -0.13
CA SER A 70 3.06 6.71 1.13
C SER A 70 4.40 6.01 1.01
N PHE A 71 4.79 5.54 -0.18
CA PHE A 71 6.13 5.00 -0.42
C PHE A 71 7.19 6.10 -0.50
N LEU A 72 6.93 7.16 -1.26
CA LEU A 72 7.85 8.28 -1.43
C LEU A 72 8.08 9.07 -0.13
N ASN A 73 7.06 9.14 0.73
CA ASN A 73 7.15 9.80 2.04
C ASN A 73 7.80 8.92 3.13
N ARG A 74 8.22 7.68 2.83
CA ARG A 74 8.97 6.88 3.82
C ARG A 74 10.36 7.47 4.00
N ASP A 75 10.81 7.49 5.24
CA ASP A 75 12.16 7.91 5.58
C ASP A 75 13.17 7.06 4.80
N THR A 76 13.80 7.67 3.80
CA THR A 76 14.91 7.05 3.09
C THR A 76 16.08 6.91 4.06
N LEU A 77 16.75 5.77 4.04
CA LEU A 77 17.94 5.45 4.86
C LEU A 77 19.11 6.44 4.69
N THR A 78 18.98 7.41 3.79
CA THR A 78 19.95 8.46 3.44
C THR A 78 20.44 9.30 4.62
N GLY A 79 19.67 9.41 5.72
CA GLY A 79 20.15 10.08 6.94
C GLY A 79 21.39 9.42 7.56
N ARG A 80 21.66 8.14 7.26
CA ARG A 80 22.82 7.38 7.78
C ARG A 80 24.10 7.52 6.95
N LEU A 81 24.00 8.06 5.74
CA LEU A 81 25.17 8.35 4.88
C LEU A 81 25.72 9.76 5.13
N GLN A 82 25.07 10.56 5.98
CA GLN A 82 25.55 11.88 6.42
C GLN A 82 26.42 11.81 7.67
N SER A 83 26.89 10.61 8.07
CA SER A 83 28.05 10.53 8.94
C SER A 83 29.24 11.04 8.14
N GLU A 84 29.54 12.31 8.39
CA GLU A 84 30.77 13.02 8.09
C GLU A 84 31.93 12.04 7.87
N GLU A 85 32.57 12.16 6.70
CA GLU A 85 33.84 11.52 6.41
C GLU A 85 34.93 12.15 7.28
N THR A 86 34.81 12.05 8.60
CA THR A 86 35.92 12.30 9.52
C THR A 86 36.89 11.15 9.35
N ARG A 87 37.76 11.28 8.36
CA ARG A 87 38.98 10.48 8.20
C ARG A 87 39.65 10.40 9.57
N PRO A 88 39.76 9.22 10.20
CA PRO A 88 40.42 9.12 11.48
C PRO A 88 41.90 9.47 11.28
N GLN A 89 42.38 10.47 12.03
CA GLN A 89 43.80 10.65 12.24
C GLN A 89 44.30 9.40 12.98
N LYS A 90 44.97 8.49 12.28
CA LYS A 90 45.88 7.48 12.82
C LYS A 90 45.39 6.79 14.11
N ASN A 91 44.21 6.19 14.08
CA ASN A 91 43.80 5.16 15.04
C ASN A 91 43.78 3.82 14.31
N ASP A 92 44.45 2.81 14.86
CA ASP A 92 44.61 1.46 14.29
C ASP A 92 43.31 0.62 14.32
N ILE A 93 42.14 1.26 14.51
CA ILE A 93 40.84 0.60 14.72
C ILE A 93 39.98 0.81 13.46
N ALA A 94 39.50 -0.29 12.88
CA ALA A 94 38.68 -0.30 11.66
C ALA A 94 37.18 -0.22 11.98
N ILE A 95 36.73 -0.90 13.03
CA ILE A 95 35.33 -0.94 13.46
C ILE A 95 35.29 -0.74 14.96
N GLU A 96 34.55 0.27 15.41
CA GLU A 96 34.30 0.55 16.82
C GLU A 96 32.79 0.67 17.03
N VAL A 97 32.26 -0.11 17.96
CA VAL A 97 30.86 -0.06 18.39
C VAL A 97 30.89 0.05 19.91
N GLU A 98 30.26 1.08 20.47
CA GLU A 98 30.22 1.32 21.92
C GLU A 98 28.79 1.30 22.44
N ASN A 99 28.47 0.34 23.32
CA ASN A 99 27.19 0.22 24.04
C ASN A 99 25.95 0.35 23.13
N CYS A 100 26.03 -0.14 21.90
CA CYS A 100 24.96 0.00 20.92
C CYS A 100 23.92 -1.10 21.07
N SER A 101 22.65 -0.72 20.88
CA SER A 101 21.54 -1.66 20.78
C SER A 101 20.92 -1.59 19.40
N PHE A 102 20.63 -2.73 18.77
CA PHE A 102 20.11 -2.82 17.41
C PHE A 102 18.79 -3.57 17.36
N ILE A 103 17.86 -3.08 16.53
CA ILE A 103 16.52 -3.65 16.35
C ILE A 103 16.21 -3.75 14.84
N TRP A 104 15.54 -4.82 14.43
CA TRP A 104 15.08 -4.97 13.06
C TRP A 104 13.96 -3.97 12.73
N PRO A 105 14.03 -3.24 11.59
CA PRO A 105 12.95 -2.38 11.14
C PRO A 105 11.67 -3.19 10.95
N GLY A 106 10.56 -2.72 11.54
CA GLY A 106 9.27 -3.44 11.57
C GLY A 106 8.94 -4.11 12.89
N SER A 107 9.87 -4.18 13.85
CA SER A 107 9.58 -4.68 15.19
C SER A 107 8.72 -3.72 16.02
N ARG A 108 8.85 -2.40 15.84
CA ARG A 108 8.10 -1.41 16.60
C ARG A 108 6.75 -1.07 15.96
N GLU A 109 5.80 -2.01 15.92
CA GLU A 109 4.40 -1.65 15.64
C GLU A 109 3.41 -2.69 16.19
N SER A 110 3.22 -2.68 17.51
CA SER A 110 2.07 -3.32 18.17
C SER A 110 1.71 -2.60 19.47
N ASN A 111 1.55 -1.27 19.42
CA ASN A 111 0.75 -0.59 20.44
C ASN A 111 0.45 0.86 20.02
N LYS A 112 -0.68 1.11 19.33
CA LYS A 112 -1.46 2.36 19.55
C LYS A 112 -2.89 2.41 18.99
N ASP A 113 -3.33 1.56 18.06
CA ASP A 113 -4.68 1.72 17.46
C ASP A 113 -5.66 0.53 17.57
N ARG A 114 -5.72 -0.14 18.73
CA ARG A 114 -6.87 -1.01 19.08
C ARG A 114 -7.44 -0.68 20.47
N LYS A 115 -7.91 0.55 20.63
CA LYS A 115 -8.98 0.86 21.58
C LYS A 115 -10.28 1.02 20.81
N GLN A 116 -11.12 -0.01 20.88
CA GLN A 116 -12.58 -0.07 20.69
C GLN A 116 -12.98 -1.25 19.80
N SER A 117 -13.21 -2.41 20.43
CA SER A 117 -14.49 -3.12 20.31
C SER A 117 -14.43 -4.40 21.13
N PHE A 118 -15.38 -4.52 22.06
CA PHE A 118 -15.88 -5.76 22.66
C PHE A 118 -14.97 -6.53 23.61
N LYS A 119 -15.12 -6.21 24.91
CA LYS A 119 -14.98 -7.19 25.98
C LYS A 119 -16.25 -8.05 26.00
N LEU A 120 -16.12 -9.37 25.81
CA LEU A 120 -17.02 -10.32 26.45
C LEU A 120 -16.18 -11.45 27.06
N SER A 121 -16.30 -11.56 28.37
CA SER A 121 -15.58 -12.49 29.23
C SER A 121 -15.90 -13.94 28.92
N GLN A 122 -14.88 -14.79 28.83
CA GLN A 122 -14.80 -15.96 29.71
C GLN A 122 -13.35 -16.46 29.84
N LYS A 123 -13.09 -17.02 31.01
CA LYS A 123 -11.82 -17.11 31.72
C LYS A 123 -11.42 -18.57 31.81
N GLN A 124 -10.13 -18.86 31.59
CA GLN A 124 -9.29 -20.03 31.99
C GLN A 124 -8.25 -20.22 30.85
N SER A 125 -6.94 -20.38 31.02
CA SER A 125 -6.07 -20.67 32.16
C SER A 125 -4.60 -20.39 31.74
N SER A 126 -3.72 -20.17 32.72
CA SER A 126 -2.26 -20.39 32.71
C SER A 126 -1.36 -19.71 31.65
N SER A 127 -0.61 -18.72 32.13
CA SER A 127 0.83 -18.49 31.86
C SER A 127 1.34 -18.46 30.40
N LYS A 128 1.46 -17.25 29.86
CA LYS A 128 2.77 -16.63 29.57
C LYS A 128 2.51 -15.17 29.19
N SER A 129 3.22 -14.27 29.88
CA SER A 129 3.33 -12.87 29.46
C SER A 129 3.91 -12.87 28.05
N GLN A 130 3.07 -12.76 27.02
CA GLN A 130 3.50 -12.46 25.67
C GLN A 130 3.97 -11.00 25.66
N LYS A 131 5.15 -10.77 26.22
CA LYS A 131 5.99 -9.68 25.78
C LYS A 131 6.41 -10.07 24.37
N SER A 132 5.84 -9.44 23.35
CA SER A 132 6.41 -9.43 22.01
C SER A 132 7.74 -8.69 22.08
N THR A 133 8.74 -9.29 22.71
CA THR A 133 10.12 -8.82 22.67
C THR A 133 10.63 -9.13 21.30
N ASN A 134 10.38 -8.19 20.40
CA ASN A 134 11.17 -7.97 19.22
C ASN A 134 12.63 -8.35 19.45
N PHE A 135 13.19 -9.14 18.54
CA PHE A 135 14.59 -9.52 18.59
C PHE A 135 15.43 -8.24 18.56
N SER A 136 16.17 -7.98 19.64
CA SER A 136 17.06 -6.84 19.78
C SER A 136 18.42 -7.31 20.25
N LEU A 137 19.47 -6.87 19.57
CA LEU A 137 20.81 -6.91 20.10
C LEU A 137 20.95 -5.77 21.11
N GLN A 138 21.49 -6.04 22.29
CA GLN A 138 21.57 -5.04 23.37
C GLN A 138 22.99 -4.95 23.89
N ASN A 139 23.43 -3.73 24.18
CA ASN A 139 24.67 -3.42 24.88
C ASN A 139 25.90 -4.13 24.27
N ILE A 140 26.05 -4.03 22.94
CA ILE A 140 27.21 -4.59 22.24
C ILE A 140 28.30 -3.53 22.18
N SER A 141 29.47 -3.90 22.73
CA SER A 141 30.70 -3.12 22.62
C SER A 141 31.77 -3.98 21.94
N LEU A 142 32.25 -3.55 20.78
CA LEU A 142 33.26 -4.27 20.00
C LEU A 142 34.25 -3.30 19.37
N SER A 143 35.53 -3.67 19.37
CA SER A 143 36.61 -2.92 18.72
C SER A 143 37.43 -3.89 17.88
N ILE A 144 37.51 -3.66 16.57
CA ILE A 144 38.22 -4.51 15.61
C ILE A 144 39.37 -3.69 15.01
N PRO A 145 40.64 -4.12 15.19
CA PRO A 145 41.78 -3.42 14.64
C PRO A 145 41.92 -3.61 13.12
N CYS A 146 42.51 -2.62 12.47
CA CYS A 146 42.84 -2.63 11.05
C CYS A 146 43.75 -3.82 10.70
N GLY A 147 43.42 -4.54 9.61
CA GLY A 147 44.23 -5.67 9.14
C GLY A 147 44.12 -6.96 9.96
N SER A 148 43.17 -7.03 10.90
CA SER A 148 42.91 -8.23 11.70
C SER A 148 41.73 -9.06 11.16
N LEU A 149 41.79 -10.38 11.35
CA LEU A 149 40.68 -11.30 11.06
C LEU A 149 39.97 -11.66 12.36
N THR A 150 38.77 -11.11 12.57
CA THR A 150 37.93 -11.41 13.73
C THR A 150 36.87 -12.45 13.36
N VAL A 151 36.71 -13.48 14.20
CA VAL A 151 35.70 -14.53 14.03
C VAL A 151 34.65 -14.43 15.13
N ILE A 152 33.37 -14.39 14.77
CA ILE A 152 32.23 -14.34 15.71
C ILE A 152 31.65 -15.75 15.86
N ILE A 153 31.66 -16.30 17.07
CA ILE A 153 31.19 -17.66 17.38
C ILE A 153 30.05 -17.58 18.41
N GLY A 154 29.07 -18.50 18.32
CA GLY A 154 27.97 -18.61 19.28
C GLY A 154 26.90 -19.59 18.82
N GLU A 155 25.96 -19.92 19.70
CA GLU A 155 24.86 -20.86 19.44
C GLU A 155 23.89 -20.39 18.34
N VAL A 156 23.13 -21.31 17.75
CA VAL A 156 22.10 -20.96 16.76
C VAL A 156 21.06 -20.04 17.40
N GLY A 157 20.79 -18.89 16.78
CA GLY A 157 19.83 -17.91 17.30
C GLY A 157 20.41 -16.84 18.24
N CYS A 158 21.71 -16.85 18.56
CA CYS A 158 22.31 -15.81 19.42
C CYS A 158 22.49 -14.43 18.75
N GLY A 159 22.17 -14.30 17.46
CA GLY A 159 22.22 -13.01 16.76
C GLY A 159 23.48 -12.73 15.95
N LYS A 160 24.32 -13.72 15.62
CA LYS A 160 25.52 -13.54 14.77
C LYS A 160 25.21 -12.85 13.44
N SER A 161 24.26 -13.40 12.67
CA SER A 161 23.83 -12.83 11.39
C SER A 161 23.22 -11.43 11.59
N SER A 162 22.46 -11.24 12.66
CA SER A 162 21.90 -9.93 13.02
C SER A 162 23.01 -8.92 13.34
N LEU A 163 24.09 -9.33 14.01
CA LEU A 163 25.23 -8.47 14.32
C LEU A 163 25.97 -8.07 13.04
N CYS A 164 26.11 -9.00 12.08
CA CYS A 164 26.63 -8.65 10.75
C CYS A 164 25.74 -7.63 10.04
N SER A 165 24.42 -7.83 10.01
CA SER A 165 23.47 -6.86 9.43
C SER A 165 23.47 -5.52 10.17
N ALA A 166 23.70 -5.51 11.48
CA ALA A 166 23.87 -4.29 12.26
C ALA A 166 25.13 -3.51 11.86
N LEU A 167 26.26 -4.20 11.69
CA LEU A 167 27.51 -3.61 11.21
C LEU A 167 27.41 -3.07 9.77
N LEU A 168 26.61 -3.74 8.92
CA LEU A 168 26.30 -3.27 7.56
C LEU A 168 25.30 -2.10 7.53
N GLY A 169 24.70 -1.74 8.68
CA GLY A 169 23.74 -0.64 8.78
C GLY A 169 22.29 -0.99 8.42
N GLU A 170 21.97 -2.27 8.21
CA GLU A 170 20.62 -2.74 7.86
C GLU A 170 19.67 -2.73 9.07
N MET A 171 20.20 -2.87 10.28
CA MET A 171 19.42 -2.75 11.52
C MET A 171 19.45 -1.32 12.06
N GLN A 172 18.35 -0.89 12.68
CA GLN A 172 18.26 0.42 13.31
C GLN A 172 18.94 0.38 14.69
N GLN A 173 19.80 1.36 14.95
CA GLN A 173 20.37 1.59 16.28
C GLN A 173 19.35 2.35 17.14
N THR A 174 19.18 1.95 18.39
CA THR A 174 18.29 2.58 19.38
C THR A 174 19.03 3.10 20.58
#